data_AF-A0A0F6W8E4-F1
#
_entry.id   AF-A0A0F6W8E4-F1
#
_cell.length_a   1.000
_cell.length_b   1.000
_cell.length_c   1.000
_cell.angle_alpha   90.00
_cell.angle_beta   90.00
_cell.angle_gamma   90.00
#
_symmetry.space_group_name_H-M   'P 1'
#
loop_
_entity.id
_entity.type
_entity.pdbx_description
1 polymer ?
#
loop_
_entity_poly.entity_id
_entity_poly.type
_entity_poly.pdbx_seq_one_letter_code
_entity_poly.pdbx_strand_id
1 'polypeptide(L)'
;MLEAFRLGGWGMFPTLVFGLLAVAASLRYAVRPDTRFVPLLVSSSLLTLAAGSLGFVTGLIASSNYIASAPDHRVWLIGLGESLNNVALALILVGAGLVATTIGALRAVNAPRSA
;
A
#
# COMPACT_ATOMS: atom_id res chain seq x y z
N MET A 1 -1.96 7.81 13.57
CA MET A 1 -0.96 7.45 12.55
C MET A 1 0.30 6.89 13.16
N LEU A 2 1.01 7.61 14.04
CA LEU A 2 2.24 7.08 14.68
C LEU A 2 1.97 5.78 15.47
N GLU A 3 0.87 5.76 16.22
CA GLU A 3 0.44 4.56 16.96
C GLU A 3 0.10 3.40 16.02
N ALA A 4 -0.65 3.66 14.96
CA ALA A 4 -0.94 2.65 13.93
C ALA A 4 0.35 2.08 13.31
N PHE A 5 1.35 2.93 13.05
CA PHE A 5 2.65 2.53 12.48
C PHE A 5 3.46 1.65 13.44
N ARG A 6 3.39 1.96 14.75
CA ARG A 6 3.99 1.13 15.80
C ARG A 6 3.30 -0.23 15.90
N LEU A 7 1.96 -0.25 15.80
CA LEU A 7 1.13 -1.45 15.90
C LEU A 7 1.26 -2.38 14.67
N GLY A 8 1.34 -1.84 13.45
CA GLY A 8 1.50 -2.66 12.24
C GLY A 8 2.85 -3.37 12.12
N GLY A 9 3.81 -3.03 12.97
CA GLY A 9 5.09 -3.72 13.07
C GLY A 9 5.95 -3.60 11.80
N TRP A 10 6.84 -4.56 11.59
CA TRP A 10 7.86 -4.50 10.54
C TRP A 10 7.30 -4.43 9.11
N GLY A 11 6.09 -4.95 8.87
CA GLY A 11 5.42 -4.92 7.56
C GLY A 11 5.10 -3.50 7.05
N MET A 12 5.02 -2.53 7.95
CA MET A 12 4.80 -1.12 7.62
C MET A 12 5.91 -0.51 6.77
N PHE A 13 7.17 -0.83 7.06
CA PHE A 13 8.33 -0.24 6.37
C PHE A 13 8.40 -0.59 4.88
N PRO A 14 8.37 -1.87 4.45
CA PRO A 14 8.37 -2.19 3.02
C PRO A 14 7.13 -1.63 2.32
N THR A 15 5.96 -1.67 2.99
CA THR A 15 4.71 -1.10 2.46
C THR A 15 4.84 0.40 2.21
N LEU A 16 5.44 1.14 3.15
CA LEU A 16 5.67 2.57 3.01
C LEU A 16 6.66 2.87 1.87
N VAL A 17 7.76 2.14 1.77
CA VAL A 17 8.78 2.36 0.74
C VAL A 17 8.20 2.15 -0.66
N PHE A 18 7.55 1.01 -0.90
CA PHE A 18 6.96 0.74 -2.22
C PHE A 18 5.78 1.67 -2.51
N GLY A 19 4.99 2.03 -1.50
CA GLY A 19 3.86 2.93 -1.69
C GLY A 19 4.30 4.37 -1.99
N LEU A 20 5.38 4.87 -1.39
CA LEU A 20 5.97 6.15 -1.75
C LEU A 20 6.51 6.15 -3.17
N LEU A 21 7.16 5.07 -3.61
CA LEU A 21 7.61 4.92 -4.99
C LEU A 21 6.42 4.91 -5.97
N ALA A 22 5.33 4.22 -5.62
CA ALA A 22 4.11 4.20 -6.42
C ALA A 22 3.47 5.58 -6.54
N VAL A 23 3.37 6.33 -5.44
CA VAL A 23 2.87 7.71 -5.43
C VAL A 23 3.76 8.62 -6.26
N ALA A 24 5.09 8.53 -6.11
CA ALA A 24 6.04 9.33 -6.87
C ALA A 24 5.94 9.05 -8.38
N ALA A 25 5.83 7.78 -8.77
CA ALA A 25 5.62 7.39 -10.17
C ALA A 25 4.29 7.93 -10.71
N SER A 26 3.24 7.87 -9.90
CA SER A 26 1.90 8.36 -10.25
C SER A 26 1.85 9.88 -10.43
N LEU A 27 2.49 10.63 -9.52
CA LEU A 27 2.62 12.09 -9.64
C LEU A 27 3.44 12.46 -10.88
N ARG A 28 4.53 11.74 -11.16
CA ARG A 28 5.33 11.99 -12.36
C ARG A 28 4.51 11.76 -13.64
N TYR A 29 3.73 10.68 -13.68
CA TYR A 29 2.81 10.40 -14.78
C TYR A 29 1.72 11.47 -14.91
N ALA A 30 1.21 11.99 -13.78
CA ALA A 30 0.23 13.07 -13.78
C ALA A 30 0.77 14.38 -14.37
N VAL A 31 2.05 14.69 -14.14
CA VAL A 31 2.72 15.89 -14.66
C VAL A 31 3.12 15.73 -16.13
N ARG A 32 3.67 14.56 -16.49
CA ARG A 32 4.07 14.19 -17.86
C ARG A 32 3.58 12.78 -18.18
N PRO A 33 2.43 12.65 -18.88
CA PRO A 33 1.88 11.35 -19.24
C PRO A 33 2.74 10.70 -20.33
N ASP A 34 3.82 10.06 -19.93
CA ASP A 34 4.68 9.22 -20.76
C ASP A 34 4.40 7.75 -20.40
N THR A 35 4.03 6.96 -21.42
CA THR A 35 3.65 5.55 -21.28
C THR A 35 4.78 4.68 -20.73
N ARG A 36 6.03 5.16 -20.80
CA ARG A 36 7.21 4.48 -20.24
C ARG A 36 7.16 4.32 -18.72
N PHE A 37 6.39 5.16 -18.01
CA PHE A 37 6.25 5.08 -16.55
C PHE A 37 5.13 4.14 -16.08
N VAL A 38 4.28 3.67 -17.00
CA VAL A 38 3.13 2.79 -16.65
C VAL A 38 3.57 1.46 -16.04
N PRO A 39 4.58 0.74 -16.57
CA PRO A 39 5.04 -0.50 -15.95
C PRO A 39 5.56 -0.29 -14.52
N LEU A 40 6.36 0.77 -14.30
CA LEU A 40 6.90 1.11 -12.98
C LEU A 40 5.78 1.41 -11.97
N LEU A 41 4.75 2.14 -12.41
CA LEU A 41 3.58 2.48 -11.59
C LEU A 41 2.77 1.25 -11.19
N VAL A 42 2.51 0.36 -12.16
CA VAL A 42 1.77 -0.89 -11.90
C VAL A 42 2.58 -1.81 -10.98
N SER A 43 3.86 -2.03 -11.28
CA SER A 43 4.73 -2.89 -10.47
C SER A 43 4.90 -2.37 -9.04
N SER A 44 5.09 -1.07 -8.85
CA SER A 44 5.21 -0.48 -7.50
C SER A 44 3.89 -0.54 -6.72
N SER A 45 2.74 -0.34 -7.38
CA SER A 45 1.43 -0.48 -6.75
C SER A 45 1.16 -1.93 -6.33
N LEU A 46 1.49 -2.91 -7.18
CA LEU A 46 1.38 -4.33 -6.86
C LEU A 46 2.31 -4.73 -5.71
N LEU A 47 3.55 -4.25 -5.73
CA LEU A 47 4.51 -4.47 -4.64
C LEU A 47 4.03 -3.87 -3.31
N THR A 48 3.37 -2.72 -3.35
CA THR A 48 2.77 -2.07 -2.17
C THR A 48 1.65 -2.93 -1.58
N LEU A 49 0.74 -3.42 -2.42
CA LEU A 49 -0.34 -4.32 -1.98
C LEU A 49 0.20 -5.65 -1.46
N ALA A 50 1.20 -6.22 -2.13
CA ALA A 50 1.84 -7.46 -1.72
C ALA A 50 2.55 -7.30 -0.36
N ALA A 51 3.28 -6.20 -0.15
CA ALA A 51 3.95 -5.92 1.12
C ALA A 51 2.94 -5.72 2.27
N GLY A 52 1.87 -4.95 2.04
CA GLY A 52 0.82 -4.74 3.04
C GLY A 52 0.08 -6.03 3.39
N SER A 53 -0.23 -6.86 2.38
CA SER A 53 -0.86 -8.18 2.58
C SER A 53 0.05 -9.14 3.33
N LEU A 54 1.35 -9.15 3.03
CA LEU A 54 2.33 -9.98 3.72
C LEU A 54 2.49 -9.55 5.19
N GLY A 55 2.52 -8.25 5.46
CA GLY A 55 2.51 -7.71 6.83
C GLY A 55 1.26 -8.14 7.62
N PHE A 56 0.10 -8.16 6.98
CA PHE A 56 -1.13 -8.67 7.58
C PHE A 56 -1.09 -10.18 7.86
N VAL A 57 -0.67 -10.98 6.87
CA VAL A 57 -0.57 -12.45 7.03
C VAL A 57 0.41 -12.83 8.14
N THR A 58 1.58 -12.19 8.19
CA THR A 58 2.59 -12.46 9.23
C THR A 58 2.09 -12.07 10.62
N GLY A 59 1.38 -10.95 10.76
CA GLY A 59 0.74 -10.55 12.02
C GLY A 59 -0.38 -11.49 12.46
N LEU A 60 -1.18 -12.02 11.53
CA LEU A 60 -2.17 -13.05 11.84
C LEU A 60 -1.54 -14.38 12.27
N ILE A 61 -0.46 -14.81 11.61
CA ILE A 61 0.29 -16.03 12.00
C ILE A 61 0.82 -15.86 13.42
N ALA A 62 1.45 -14.72 13.73
CA ALA A 62 1.93 -14.43 15.08
C ALA A 62 0.80 -14.47 16.11
N SER A 63 -0.30 -13.76 15.85
CA SER A 63 -1.47 -13.71 16.74
C SER A 63 -2.09 -15.09 16.97
N SER A 64 -2.17 -15.91 15.93
CA SER A 64 -2.73 -17.26 15.99
C SER A 64 -1.82 -18.25 16.71
N ASN A 65 -0.50 -18.10 16.61
CA ASN A 65 0.45 -18.91 17.38
C ASN A 65 0.37 -18.63 18.89
N TYR A 66 0.01 -17.40 19.28
CA TYR A 66 -0.16 -17.02 20.69
C TYR A 66 -1.55 -17.34 21.26
N ILE A 67 -2.60 -17.50 20.45
CA ILE A 67 -3.96 -17.72 20.98
C ILE A 67 -4.09 -19.03 21.76
N ALA A 68 -3.31 -20.06 21.39
CA ALA A 68 -3.34 -21.37 22.03
C ALA A 68 -2.66 -21.38 23.41
N SER A 69 -1.76 -20.44 23.66
CA SER A 69 -0.99 -20.30 24.91
C SER A 69 -1.42 -19.10 25.75
N ALA A 70 -2.26 -18.22 25.21
CA ALA A 70 -2.72 -17.02 25.91
C ALA A 70 -3.88 -17.33 26.87
N PRO A 71 -3.84 -16.79 28.11
CA PRO A 71 -4.96 -16.91 29.06
C PRO A 71 -6.18 -16.06 28.66
N ASP A 72 -6.01 -15.09 27.74
CA ASP A 72 -7.10 -14.28 27.19
C ASP A 72 -7.12 -14.34 25.66
N HIS A 73 -8.21 -14.87 25.09
CA HIS A 73 -8.41 -14.99 23.65
C HIS A 73 -8.60 -13.64 22.95
N ARG A 74 -8.87 -12.55 23.69
CA ARG A 74 -8.96 -11.19 23.14
C ARG A 74 -7.63 -10.73 22.52
N VAL A 75 -6.50 -11.32 22.93
CA VAL A 75 -5.18 -11.04 22.35
C VAL A 75 -5.18 -11.27 20.83
N TRP A 76 -5.94 -12.26 20.35
CA TRP A 76 -6.06 -12.51 18.91
C TRP A 76 -6.83 -11.40 18.18
N LEU A 77 -7.91 -10.88 18.78
CA LEU A 77 -8.67 -9.77 18.20
C LEU A 77 -7.83 -8.48 18.14
N ILE A 78 -7.00 -8.24 19.15
CA ILE A 78 -6.05 -7.12 19.17
C ILE A 78 -5.02 -7.29 18.05
N GLY A 79 -4.36 -8.45 17.98
CA GLY A 79 -3.36 -8.72 16.95
C GLY A 79 -3.91 -8.70 15.52
N LEU A 80 -5.17 -9.11 15.32
CA LEU A 80 -5.89 -8.92 14.06
C LEU A 80 -6.04 -7.44 13.71
N GLY A 81 -6.44 -6.61 14.69
CA GLY A 81 -6.53 -5.15 14.52
C GLY A 81 -5.19 -4.50 14.19
N GLU A 82 -4.11 -4.91 14.86
CA GLU A 82 -2.75 -4.44 14.60
C GLU A 82 -2.32 -4.77 13.17
N SER A 83 -2.54 -6.02 12.75
CA SER A 83 -2.19 -6.55 11.42
C SER A 83 -2.90 -5.82 10.29
N LEU A 84 -4.17 -5.41 10.49
CA LEU A 84 -4.97 -4.69 9.50
C LEU A 84 -4.39 -3.33 9.12
N ASN A 85 -3.59 -2.71 10.00
CA ASN A 85 -2.95 -1.43 9.70
C ASN A 85 -1.97 -1.53 8.51
N ASN A 86 -1.36 -2.69 8.29
CA ASN A 86 -0.47 -2.92 7.14
C ASN A 86 -1.22 -2.82 5.81
N VAL A 87 -2.40 -3.44 5.73
CA VAL A 87 -3.27 -3.39 4.55
C VAL A 87 -3.87 -1.99 4.38
N ALA A 88 -4.28 -1.35 5.47
CA ALA A 88 -4.81 0.01 5.43
C ALA A 88 -3.77 1.00 4.85
N LEU A 89 -2.51 0.91 5.28
CA LEU A 89 -1.44 1.75 4.74
C LEU A 89 -1.23 1.49 3.24
N ALA A 90 -1.19 0.23 2.82
CA ALA A 90 -1.03 -0.13 1.41
C ALA A 90 -2.16 0.46 0.55
N LEU A 91 -3.41 0.34 1.00
CA LEU A 91 -4.58 0.86 0.30
C LEU A 91 -4.58 2.39 0.21
N ILE A 92 -4.16 3.09 1.26
CA ILE A 92 -4.05 4.56 1.25
C ILE A 92 -3.03 5.00 0.20
N LEU A 93 -1.84 4.39 0.18
CA LEU A 93 -0.76 4.78 -0.74
C LEU A 93 -1.11 4.47 -2.20
N VAL A 94 -1.66 3.29 -2.46
CA VAL A 94 -2.12 2.91 -3.80
C VAL A 94 -3.30 3.77 -4.24
N GLY A 95 -4.26 4.05 -3.35
CA GLY A 95 -5.39 4.94 -3.63
C GLY A 95 -4.95 6.34 -4.03
N ALA A 96 -4.01 6.93 -3.29
CA ALA A 96 -3.43 8.23 -3.63
C ALA A 96 -2.71 8.21 -4.99
N GLY A 97 -1.97 7.14 -5.29
CA GLY A 97 -1.35 6.93 -6.59
C GLY A 97 -2.36 6.82 -7.72
N LEU A 98 -3.45 6.06 -7.53
CA LEU A 98 -4.51 5.90 -8.51
C LEU A 98 -5.19 7.24 -8.85
N VAL A 99 -5.47 8.09 -7.85
CA VAL A 99 -6.01 9.44 -8.10
C VAL A 99 -5.09 10.26 -9.01
N ALA A 100 -3.78 10.30 -8.70
CA ALA A 100 -2.81 10.99 -9.54
C ALA A 100 -2.74 10.40 -10.96
N THR A 101 -2.81 9.07 -11.07
CA THR A 101 -2.81 8.36 -12.35
C THR A 101 -4.03 8.71 -13.20
N THR A 102 -5.22 8.76 -12.59
CA THR A 102 -6.47 9.18 -13.26
C THR A 102 -6.34 10.59 -13.82
N ILE A 103 -5.75 11.53 -13.05
CA ILE A 103 -5.48 12.88 -13.54
C ILE A 103 -4.53 12.87 -14.73
N GLY A 104 -3.45 12.08 -14.67
CA GLY A 104 -2.51 11.92 -15.78
C GLY A 104 -3.16 11.36 -17.04
N ALA A 105 -4.01 10.34 -16.89
CA ALA A 105 -4.74 9.73 -17.99
C ALA A 105 -5.72 10.72 -18.64
N LEU A 106 -6.45 11.50 -17.85
CA LEU A 106 -7.34 12.56 -18.35
C LEU A 106 -6.56 13.62 -19.15
N ARG A 107 -5.38 14.03 -18.68
CA ARG A 107 -4.51 14.97 -19.41
C ARG A 107 -3.97 14.38 -20.71
N ALA A 108 -3.64 13.09 -20.72
CA ALA A 108 -3.17 12.39 -21.91
C ALA A 108 -4.26 12.31 -23.00
N VAL A 109 -5.50 12.04 -22.60
CA VAL A 109 -6.66 12.00 -23.52
C VAL A 109 -6.93 13.38 -24.13
N ASN A 110 -6.78 14.44 -23.34
CA ASN A 110 -7.05 15.82 -23.79
C ASN A 110 -5.86 16.46 -24.53
N ALA A 111 -4.72 15.78 -24.64
CA ALA A 111 -3.56 16.31 -25.36
C ALA A 111 -3.85 16.29 -26.89
N PRO A 112 -3.54 17.39 -27.62
CA PRO A 112 -3.77 17.44 -29.06
C PRO A 112 -2.97 16.33 -29.74
N ARG A 113 -3.66 15.47 -30.49
CA ARG A 113 -3.02 14.50 -31.36
C ARG A 113 -2.31 15.28 -32.47
N SER A 114 -0.99 15.36 -32.43
CA SER A 114 -0.22 15.80 -33.59
C SER A 114 -0.47 14.81 -34.72
N ALA A 115 -1.26 15.25 -35.70
CA ALA A 115 -1.57 14.54 -36.93
C ALA A 115 -0.33 14.43 -37.84
#